data_AF-F8W671-F1
#
_entry.id   AF-F8W671-F1
#
_cell.length_a   1.000
_cell.length_b   1.000
_cell.length_c   1.000
_cell.angle_alpha   90.00
_cell.angle_beta   90.00
_cell.angle_gamma   90.00
#
_symmetry.space_group_name_H-M   'P 1'
#
loop_
_entity.id
_entity.type
_entity.pdbx_description
1 polymer ?
#
loop_
_entity_poly.entity_id
_entity_poly.type
_entity_poly.pdbx_seq_one_letter_code
_entity_poly.pdbx_strand_id
1 'polypeptide(L)' 'GLPTCGETCTLGTCYVPDCSCSWPICMKN' A
#
# COMPACT_ATOMS: atom_id res chain seq x y z
N GLY A 1 15.31 1.23 2.47
CA GLY A 1 14.16 0.49 3.02
C GLY A 1 13.05 0.58 2.00
N LEU A 2 12.39 -0.54 1.67
CA LEU A 2 11.33 -0.53 0.66
C LEU A 2 10.21 0.43 1.08
N PRO A 3 9.69 1.28 0.17
CA PRO A 3 8.57 2.18 0.42
C PRO A 3 7.24 1.41 0.40
N THR A 4 7.21 0.22 1.00
CA THR A 4 6.05 -0.67 0.98
C THR A 4 5.44 -0.73 2.36
N CYS A 5 4.11 -0.64 2.41
CA CYS A 5 3.38 -0.67 3.66
C CYS A 5 3.14 -2.08 4.21
N GLY A 6 3.65 -3.11 3.52
CA GLY A 6 3.46 -4.51 3.90
C GLY A 6 2.04 -5.04 3.61
N GLU A 7 1.15 -4.19 3.08
CA GLU A 7 -0.19 -4.56 2.65
C GLU A 7 -0.29 -4.67 1.11
N THR A 8 -1.27 -5.43 0.67
CA THR A 8 -1.66 -5.52 -0.74
C THR A 8 -3.02 -4.86 -0.94
N CYS A 9 -3.15 -4.04 -1.97
CA CYS A 9 -4.42 -3.44 -2.36
C CYS A 9 -5.01 -4.12 -3.61
N THR A 10 -4.94 -5.45 -3.67
CA THR A 10 -5.56 -6.22 -4.76
C THR A 10 -7.06 -5.99 -4.88
N LEU A 11 -7.71 -5.67 -3.75
CA LEU A 11 -9.11 -5.27 -3.64
C LEU A 11 -9.33 -3.75 -3.79
N GLY A 12 -8.28 -2.98 -4.05
CA GLY A 12 -8.32 -1.53 -4.26
C GLY A 12 -8.11 -0.65 -3.03
N THR A 13 -7.94 -1.24 -1.83
CA THR A 13 -7.88 -0.49 -0.57
C THR A 13 -6.60 -0.79 0.21
N CYS A 14 -5.98 0.25 0.77
CA CYS A 14 -4.94 0.16 1.79
C CYS A 14 -5.52 0.62 3.12
N TYR A 15 -5.27 -0.11 4.20
CA TYR A 15 -5.78 0.22 5.54
C TYR A 15 -4.75 0.93 6.38
N VAL A 16 -3.46 0.76 6.06
CA VAL A 16 -2.37 1.46 6.74
C VAL A 16 -2.44 2.97 6.42
N PRO A 17 -2.46 3.83 7.45
CA PRO A 17 -2.39 5.27 7.26
C PRO A 17 -1.03 5.67 6.66
N ASP A 18 -1.01 6.73 5.87
CA ASP A 18 0.19 7.20 5.13
C ASP A 18 0.57 6.29 3.93
N CYS A 19 -0.34 5.42 3.51
CA CYS A 19 -0.14 4.51 2.39
C CYS A 19 -1.17 4.69 1.28
N SER A 20 -0.67 4.66 0.05
CA SER A 20 -1.44 4.76 -1.18
C SER A 20 -1.41 3.42 -1.92
N CYS A 21 -2.52 3.07 -2.56
CA CYS A 21 -2.58 1.86 -3.37
C CYS A 21 -1.77 2.04 -4.67
N SER A 22 -0.66 1.34 -4.77
CA SER A 22 0.11 1.15 -6.00
C SER A 22 -0.06 -0.29 -6.45
N TRP A 23 -1.23 -0.57 -7.03
CA TRP A 23 -1.69 -1.93 -7.35
C TRP A 23 -0.56 -2.78 -7.95
N PRO A 24 -0.28 -3.98 -7.41
CA PRO A 24 -1.06 -4.74 -6.42
C PRO A 24 -0.71 -4.47 -4.94
N ILE A 25 0.24 -3.57 -4.65
CA ILE A 25 0.79 -3.35 -3.31
C ILE A 25 0.51 -1.95 -2.77
N CYS A 26 0.38 -1.83 -1.45
CA CYS A 26 0.31 -0.54 -0.80
C CYS A 26 1.73 0.02 -0.66
N MET A 27 1.94 1.21 -1.20
CA MET A 27 3.20 1.95 -1.08
C MET A 27 3.02 3.12 -0.12
N LYS A 28 4.07 3.42 0.63
CA LYS A 28 4.11 4.58 1.50
C LYS A 28 4.37 5.82 0.64
N ASN A 29 3.61 6.90 0.89
CA ASN A 29 3.87 8.19 0.24
C ASN A 29 5.25 8.76 0.62
#